data_AF-A0A7K5AEJ0-F1
#
_entry.id   AF-A0A7K5AEJ0-F1
#
_cell.length_a   1.000
_cell.length_b   1.000
_cell.length_c   1.000
_cell.angle_alpha   90.00
_cell.angle_beta   90.00
_cell.angle_gamma   90.00
#
_symmetry.space_group_name_H-M   'P 1'
#
loop_
_entity.id
_entity.type
_entity.pdbx_description
1 polymer ?
#
loop_
_entity_poly.entity_id
_entity_poly.type
_entity_poly.pdbx_seq_one_letter_code
_entity_poly.pdbx_strand_id
1 'polypeptide(L)' 'YVTQLYHKITRIDWDYEADPTRIKGIHYGSDIAQPIDLDSSRHSGCFVSDFLWSLVPTDW' A
#
# COMPACT_ATOMS: atom_id res chain seq x y z
N TYR A 1 -9.08 -8.22 -13.46
CA TYR A 1 -7.91 -7.84 -14.29
C TYR A 1 -7.16 -6.65 -13.70
N VAL A 2 -7.80 -5.49 -13.54
CA VAL A 2 -7.15 -4.27 -13.01
C VAL A 2 -6.59 -4.45 -11.59
N THR A 3 -7.37 -5.03 -10.67
CA THR A 3 -6.93 -5.31 -9.29
C THR A 3 -5.70 -6.23 -9.23
N GLN A 4 -5.68 -7.28 -10.06
CA GLN A 4 -4.54 -8.19 -10.17
C GLN A 4 -3.30 -7.50 -10.72
N LEU A 5 -3.45 -6.55 -11.65
CA LEU A 5 -2.32 -5.76 -12.16
C LEU A 5 -1.75 -4.86 -11.06
N TYR A 6 -2.60 -4.15 -10.32
CA TYR A 6 -2.15 -3.33 -9.18
C TYR A 6 -1.42 -4.18 -8.15
N HIS A 7 -1.97 -5.34 -7.79
CA HIS A 7 -1.31 -6.24 -6.85
C HIS A 7 0.04 -6.76 -7.38
N LYS A 8 0.18 -7.06 -8.68
CA LYS A 8 1.47 -7.45 -9.25
C LYS A 8 2.53 -6.35 -9.17
N ILE A 9 2.11 -5.10 -9.33
CA ILE A 9 3.01 -3.93 -9.31
C ILE A 9 3.39 -3.60 -7.87
N THR A 10 2.40 -3.38 -7.01
CA THR A 10 2.62 -2.86 -5.65
C THR A 10 2.90 -3.96 -4.65
N ARG A 11 2.47 -5.20 -4.91
CA ARG A 11 2.49 -6.32 -3.96
C ARG A 11 1.81 -5.99 -2.64
N ILE A 12 0.81 -5.12 -2.67
CA ILE A 12 0.00 -4.78 -1.49
C ILE A 12 -1.28 -5.62 -1.51
N ASP A 13 -1.59 -6.19 -0.36
CA ASP A 13 -2.90 -6.74 -0.04
C ASP A 13 -3.58 -5.83 1.00
N TRP A 14 -4.82 -5.44 0.74
CA TRP A 14 -5.53 -4.43 1.54
C TRP A 14 -6.50 -5.10 2.53
N ASP A 15 -6.62 -4.52 3.72
CA ASP A 15 -7.62 -4.91 4.71
C ASP A 15 -8.98 -4.29 4.32
N TYR A 16 -9.86 -5.12 3.73
CA TYR A 16 -11.18 -4.69 3.27
C TYR A 16 -12.21 -4.50 4.40
N GLU A 17 -11.89 -4.93 5.62
CA GLU A 17 -12.74 -4.75 6.80
C GLU A 17 -12.35 -3.50 7.61
N ALA A 18 -11.29 -2.80 7.19
CA ALA A 18 -10.84 -1.57 7.84
C ALA A 18 -11.80 -0.39 7.59
N ASP A 19 -11.76 0.60 8.49
CA ASP A 19 -12.47 1.85 8.31
C ASP A 19 -12.02 2.57 7.02
N PRO A 20 -12.92 3.22 6.25
CA PRO A 20 -12.57 3.88 4.98
C PRO A 20 -11.48 4.95 5.09
N THR A 21 -11.34 5.57 6.26
CA THR A 21 -10.28 6.56 6.52
C THR A 21 -8.94 5.91 6.86
N ARG A 22 -8.92 4.60 7.11
CA ARG A 22 -7.72 3.85 7.48
C ARG A 22 -7.20 3.07 6.27
N ILE A 23 -6.03 3.49 5.78
CA ILE A 23 -5.28 2.77 4.76
C ILE A 23 -4.50 1.67 5.46
N LYS A 24 -5.03 0.44 5.39
CA LYS A 24 -4.48 -0.70 6.12
C LYS A 24 -4.29 -1.90 5.20
N GLY A 25 -3.14 -2.55 5.30
CA GLY A 25 -2.79 -3.68 4.45
C GLY A 25 -1.44 -4.29 4.78
N ILE A 26 -0.95 -5.17 3.91
CA ILE A 26 0.35 -5.81 4.01
C ILE A 26 1.06 -5.64 2.67
N HIS A 27 2.29 -5.13 2.70
CA HIS A 27 3.19 -5.08 1.55
C HIS A 27 4.12 -6.29 1.53
N TYR A 28 4.11 -7.05 0.45
CA TYR A 28 4.94 -8.24 0.25
C TYR A 28 6.17 -7.91 -0.60
N GLY A 29 7.24 -7.46 0.06
CA GLY A 29 8.56 -7.26 -0.57
C GLY A 29 9.32 -8.55 -0.87
N SER A 30 10.61 -8.46 -1.20
CA SER A 30 11.49 -9.63 -1.40
C SER A 30 11.85 -10.35 -0.10
N ASP A 31 11.80 -9.65 1.03
CA ASP A 31 12.21 -10.15 2.34
C ASP A 31 10.98 -10.44 3.22
N ILE A 32 10.73 -9.59 4.21
CA ILE A 32 9.69 -9.75 5.22
C ILE A 32 8.50 -8.87 4.86
N ALA A 33 7.31 -9.47 4.87
CA ALA A 33 6.07 -8.72 4.67
C ALA A 33 5.92 -7.61 5.72
N GLN A 34 5.64 -6.38 5.27
CA GLN A 34 5.54 -5.20 6.13
C GLN A 34 4.09 -4.76 6.27
N PRO A 35 3.60 -4.46 7.49
CA PRO A 35 2.26 -3.92 7.66
C PRO A 35 2.20 -2.46 7.19
N ILE A 36 1.09 -2.10 6.55
CA ILE A 36 0.69 -0.74 6.27
C ILE A 36 -0.47 -0.41 7.20
N ASP A 37 -0.37 0.69 7.94
CA ASP A 37 -1.45 1.19 8.78
C ASP A 37 -1.33 2.72 8.91
N LEU A 38 -2.15 3.44 8.15
CA LEU A 38 -2.12 4.90 8.05
C LEU A 38 -3.54 5.48 8.17
N ASP A 39 -3.68 6.57 8.91
CA ASP A 39 -4.92 7.35 8.96
C ASP A 39 -4.90 8.42 7.86
N SER A 40 -5.63 8.17 6.77
CA SER A 40 -5.69 9.06 5.61
C SER A 40 -6.28 10.44 5.90
N SER A 41 -7.04 10.61 6.97
CA SER A 41 -7.59 11.92 7.36
C SER A 41 -6.52 12.91 7.83
N ARG A 42 -5.34 12.40 8.20
CA ARG A 42 -4.21 13.17 8.73
C ARG A 42 -3.14 13.48 7.69
N HIS A 43 -3.33 13.03 6.45
CA HIS A 43 -2.35 13.14 5.37
C HIS A 43 -2.98 13.67 4.09
N SER A 44 -2.18 14.35 3.27
CA SER A 44 -2.62 14.73 1.93
C SER A 44 -2.64 13.52 1.00
N GLY A 45 -3.49 13.54 -0.03
CA GLY A 45 -3.53 12.47 -1.03
C GLY A 45 -2.20 12.26 -1.77
N CYS A 46 -1.43 13.34 -1.99
CA CYS A 46 -0.09 13.24 -2.57
C CYS A 46 0.87 12.52 -1.63
N PHE A 47 0.90 12.88 -0.35
CA PHE A 47 1.76 12.21 0.64
C PHE A 47 1.46 10.72 0.72
N VAL A 48 0.17 10.35 0.78
CA VAL A 48 -0.25 8.95 0.79
C VAL A 48 0.27 8.21 -0.45
N SER A 49 0.12 8.82 -1.63
CA SER A 49 0.57 8.22 -2.89
C SER A 49 2.09 8.03 -2.91
N ASP A 50 2.84 9.07 -2.55
CA ASP A 50 4.31 9.04 -2.51
C ASP A 50 4.82 8.00 -1.51
N PHE A 51 4.18 7.91 -0.33
CA PHE A 51 4.49 6.90 0.67
C PHE A 51 4.29 5.48 0.13
N LEU A 52 3.13 5.18 -0.46
CA LEU A 52 2.86 3.85 -0.99
C LEU A 52 3.79 3.48 -2.14
N TRP A 53 4.14 4.43 -3.00
CA TRP A 53 5.11 4.19 -4.08
C TRP A 53 6.53 3.99 -3.56
N SER A 54 6.91 4.62 -2.45
CA SER A 54 8.23 4.40 -1.83
C SER A 54 8.44 2.97 -1.32
N LEU A 55 7.36 2.19 -1.13
CA LEU A 55 7.45 0.78 -0.74
C LEU A 55 7.82 -0.13 -1.92
N VAL A 56 7.56 0.31 -3.15
CA VAL A 56 7.80 -0.47 -4.37
C VAL A 56 9.28 -0.34 -4.75
N PRO A 57 10.05 -1.43 -4.79
CA PRO A 57 11.46 -1.38 -5.18
C PRO A 57 11.63 -0.84 -6.61
N THR A 58 12.62 0.01 -6.81
CA THR A 58 12.94 0.61 -8.12
C THR A 58 14.19 0.02 -8.76
N ASP A 59 14.80 -1.00 -8.13
CA ASP A 59 15.94 -1.74 -8.68
C ASP A 59 15.48 -2.60 -9.87
N TRP A 60 16.33 -2.68 -10.91
CA TRP A 60 16.05 -3.37 -12.18
C TRP A 60 16.80 -4.70 -12.31
#